data_AF-A0A809WXJ5-F1
#
_entry.id   AF-A0A809WXJ5-F1
#
_cell.length_a   1.000
_cell.length_b   1.000
_cell.length_c   1.000
_cell.angle_alpha   90.00
_cell.angle_beta   90.00
_cell.angle_gamma   90.00
#
_symmetry.space_group_name_H-M   'P 1'
#
loop_
_entity.id
_entity.type
_entity.pdbx_description
1 polymer ?
#
loop_
_entity_poly.entity_id
_entity_poly.type
_entity_poly.pdbx_seq_one_letter_code
_entity_poly.pdbx_strand_id
1 'polypeptide(L)'
;MRRVAHAVDNVLADRELLRQDVDAIVRDFIEHERRHIMKEDRDFFPAALKALEPEDWTEIASAMTNPEDPLFSEAAEETFDALRARILQLEQEAEAERH
;
A
#
# COMPACT_ATOMS: atom_id res chain seq x y z
N MET A 1 -0.31 -8.66 -4.22
CA MET A 1 -0.99 -8.99 -2.94
C MET A 1 -0.69 -10.38 -2.38
N ARG A 2 -1.17 -11.49 -2.98
CA ARG A 2 -1.09 -12.83 -2.36
C ARG A 2 0.31 -13.32 -1.97
N ARG A 3 1.35 -12.94 -2.73
CA ARG A 3 2.75 -13.35 -2.47
C ARG A 3 3.39 -12.60 -1.30
N VAL A 4 3.03 -11.33 -1.09
CA VAL A 4 3.50 -10.55 0.07
C VAL A 4 2.85 -11.06 1.35
N ALA A 5 1.52 -11.25 1.33
CA ALA A 5 0.80 -11.84 2.47
C ALA A 5 1.39 -13.21 2.84
N HIS A 6 1.62 -14.07 1.84
CA HIS A 6 2.25 -15.37 2.08
C HIS A 6 3.69 -15.27 2.62
N ALA A 7 4.48 -14.28 2.18
CA ALA A 7 5.81 -14.06 2.76
C ALA A 7 5.74 -13.64 4.23
N VAL A 8 4.83 -12.72 4.57
CA VAL A 8 4.59 -12.29 5.95
C VAL A 8 4.10 -13.46 6.80
N ASP A 9 3.16 -14.27 6.32
CA ASP A 9 2.68 -15.46 7.03
C ASP A 9 3.80 -16.46 7.32
N ASN A 10 4.76 -16.62 6.38
CA ASN A 10 5.91 -17.50 6.59
C ASN A 10 6.88 -16.94 7.65
N VAL A 11 7.12 -15.62 7.68
CA VAL A 11 7.90 -14.98 8.76
C VAL A 11 7.20 -15.18 10.11
N LEU A 12 5.90 -14.94 10.18
CA LEU A 12 5.11 -15.08 11.42
C LEU A 12 5.03 -16.53 11.91
N ALA A 13 5.17 -17.50 11.00
CA ALA A 13 5.25 -18.93 11.31
C ALA A 13 6.68 -19.42 11.62
N ASP A 14 7.62 -18.51 11.89
CA ASP A 14 9.04 -18.78 12.16
C ASP A 14 9.74 -19.61 11.06
N ARG A 15 9.28 -19.48 9.81
CA ARG A 15 9.92 -20.15 8.68
C ARG A 15 11.07 -19.31 8.13
N GLU A 16 12.19 -19.96 7.86
CA GLU A 16 13.32 -19.33 7.20
C GLU A 16 12.95 -18.93 5.76
N LEU A 17 13.12 -17.65 5.45
CA LEU A 17 13.00 -17.10 4.11
C LEU A 17 14.35 -16.57 3.67
N LEU A 18 14.74 -16.86 2.43
CA LEU A 18 15.96 -16.29 1.88
C LEU A 18 15.75 -14.78 1.69
N ARG A 19 16.74 -14.00 2.10
CA ARG A 19 16.72 -12.53 1.94
C ARG A 19 16.43 -12.10 0.49
N GLN A 20 16.96 -12.84 -0.49
CA GLN A 20 16.73 -12.58 -1.92
C GLN A 20 15.26 -12.75 -2.33
N ASP A 21 14.54 -13.69 -1.71
CA ASP A 21 13.14 -13.96 -2.02
C ASP A 21 12.26 -12.84 -1.45
N VAL A 22 12.59 -12.35 -0.25
CA VAL A 22 11.92 -11.18 0.34
C VAL A 22 12.14 -9.94 -0.52
N ASP A 23 13.38 -9.66 -0.94
CA ASP A 23 13.71 -8.51 -1.80
C ASP A 23 12.93 -8.58 -3.13
N ALA A 24 12.90 -9.75 -3.77
CA ALA A 24 12.15 -9.94 -5.02
C ALA A 24 10.64 -9.73 -4.84
N ILE A 25 10.05 -10.27 -3.76
CA ILE A 25 8.63 -10.15 -3.46
C ILE A 25 8.24 -8.69 -3.19
N VAL A 26 9.07 -7.96 -2.43
CA VAL A 26 8.81 -6.54 -2.12
C VAL A 26 8.96 -5.66 -3.36
N ARG A 27 9.98 -5.90 -4.20
CA ARG A 27 10.15 -5.14 -5.45
C ARG A 27 8.99 -5.34 -6.43
N ASP A 28 8.57 -6.60 -6.63
CA ASP A 28 7.43 -6.93 -7.49
C ASP A 28 6.14 -6.26 -6.99
N PHE A 29 5.94 -6.25 -5.67
CA PHE A 29 4.83 -5.53 -5.05
C PHE A 29 4.88 -4.03 -5.32
N ILE A 30 6.01 -3.36 -5.04
CA ILE A 30 6.16 -1.92 -5.28
C ILE A 30 5.92 -1.57 -6.75
N GLU A 31 6.45 -2.37 -7.67
CA GLU A 31 6.27 -2.11 -9.10
C GLU A 31 4.81 -2.29 -9.53
N HIS A 32 4.12 -3.30 -8.99
CA HIS A 32 2.70 -3.50 -9.19
C HIS A 32 1.88 -2.30 -8.69
N GLU A 33 2.08 -1.87 -7.45
CA GLU A 33 1.34 -0.74 -6.88
C GLU A 33 1.61 0.58 -7.62
N ARG A 34 2.85 0.82 -8.07
CA ARG A 34 3.17 1.99 -8.90
C ARG A 34 2.40 1.99 -10.22
N ARG A 35 2.31 0.83 -10.88
CA ARG A 35 1.53 0.71 -12.13
C ARG A 35 0.03 0.86 -11.87
N HIS A 36 -0.45 0.39 -10.72
CA HIS A 36 -1.84 0.57 -10.29
C HIS A 36 -2.18 2.06 -10.14
N ILE A 37 -1.43 2.76 -9.29
CA ILE A 37 -1.61 4.21 -9.03
C ILE A 37 -1.55 5.00 -10.33
N MET A 38 -0.56 4.72 -11.19
CA MET A 38 -0.45 5.40 -12.49
C MET A 38 -1.69 5.21 -13.36
N LYS A 39 -2.31 4.03 -13.33
CA LYS A 39 -3.54 3.75 -14.08
C LYS A 39 -4.73 4.50 -13.46
N GLU A 40 -4.81 4.54 -12.13
CA GLU A 40 -5.84 5.28 -11.42
C GLU A 40 -5.80 6.77 -11.76
N ASP A 41 -4.62 7.39 -11.63
CA ASP A 41 -4.39 8.81 -11.88
C ASP A 41 -4.63 9.20 -13.35
N ARG A 42 -4.16 8.38 -14.29
CA ARG A 42 -4.23 8.73 -15.71
C ARG A 42 -5.59 8.41 -16.33
N ASP A 43 -6.20 7.31 -15.93
CA ASP A 43 -7.33 6.73 -16.66
C ASP A 43 -8.60 6.68 -15.81
N PHE A 44 -8.54 6.21 -14.54
CA PHE A 44 -9.77 5.99 -13.74
C PHE A 44 -10.33 7.26 -13.13
N PHE A 45 -9.54 8.02 -12.37
CA PHE A 45 -10.04 9.25 -11.73
C PHE A 45 -10.51 10.28 -12.77
N PRO A 46 -9.81 10.50 -13.89
CA PRO A 46 -10.31 11.40 -14.93
C PRO A 46 -11.60 10.90 -15.59
N ALA A 47 -11.80 9.58 -15.72
CA ALA A 47 -13.05 9.03 -16.23
C ALA A 47 -14.19 9.19 -15.22
N ALA A 48 -13.93 8.93 -13.93
CA ALA A 48 -14.89 9.13 -12.85
C ALA A 48 -15.35 10.59 -12.78
N LEU A 49 -14.42 11.55 -12.82
CA LEU A 49 -14.74 12.97 -12.83
C LEU A 49 -15.59 13.43 -14.03
N LYS A 50 -15.50 12.72 -15.16
CA LYS A 50 -16.28 13.03 -16.37
C LYS A 50 -17.67 12.37 -16.37
N ALA A 51 -17.81 11.23 -15.69
CA ALA A 51 -18.98 10.37 -15.80
C ALA A 51 -19.90 10.43 -14.58
N LEU A 52 -19.36 10.71 -13.38
CA LEU A 52 -20.11 10.70 -12.14
C LEU A 52 -20.77 12.05 -11.87
N GLU A 53 -22.05 11.99 -11.48
CA GLU A 53 -22.83 13.12 -11.01
C GLU A 53 -22.64 13.33 -9.48
N PRO A 54 -22.98 14.51 -8.93
CA PRO A 54 -22.86 14.79 -7.49
C PRO A 54 -23.54 13.75 -6.59
N GLU A 55 -24.65 13.18 -7.05
CA GLU A 55 -25.41 12.14 -6.36
C GLU A 55 -24.62 10.83 -6.28
N ASP A 56 -23.91 10.45 -7.35
CA ASP A 56 -23.05 9.26 -7.38
C ASP A 56 -21.91 9.39 -6.37
N TRP A 57 -21.31 10.59 -6.26
CA TRP A 57 -20.26 10.84 -5.26
C TRP A 57 -20.80 10.72 -3.83
N THR A 58 -22.04 11.14 -3.60
CA THR A 58 -22.70 11.02 -2.29
C THR A 58 -23.00 9.56 -1.96
N GLU A 59 -23.41 8.76 -2.94
CA GLU A 59 -23.61 7.31 -2.79
C GLU A 59 -22.28 6.60 -2.49
N ILE A 60 -21.23 6.90 -3.26
CA ILE A 60 -19.88 6.34 -3.05
C ILE A 60 -19.38 6.66 -1.64
N ALA A 61 -19.46 7.91 -1.21
CA ALA A 61 -19.00 8.31 0.13
C ALA A 61 -19.77 7.57 1.25
N SER A 62 -21.08 7.37 1.06
CA SER A 62 -21.92 6.63 2.02
C SER A 62 -21.61 5.13 2.04
N ALA A 63 -21.17 4.55 0.92
CA ALA A 63 -20.75 3.16 0.84
C ALA A 63 -19.33 2.94 1.42
N MET A 64 -18.47 3.96 1.38
CA MET A 64 -17.11 3.92 1.91
C MET A 64 -17.05 4.02 3.45
N THR A 65 -18.11 4.46 4.12
CA THR A 65 -18.22 4.39 5.59
C THR A 65 -18.47 2.97 6.08
N ASN A 66 -17.62 2.02 5.69
CA ASN A 66 -17.54 0.73 6.35
C ASN A 66 -16.53 0.87 7.51
N PRO A 67 -16.97 1.05 8.76
CA PRO A 67 -16.08 1.19 9.93
C PRO A 67 -15.21 -0.04 10.20
N GLU A 68 -15.46 -1.14 9.49
CA GLU A 68 -14.72 -2.40 9.57
C GLU A 68 -13.60 -2.51 8.51
N ASP A 69 -13.29 -1.47 7.73
CA ASP A 69 -12.12 -1.53 6.85
C ASP A 69 -10.83 -1.29 7.66
N PRO A 70 -10.04 -2.36 7.95
CA PRO A 70 -8.85 -2.24 8.78
C PRO A 70 -7.73 -1.46 8.09
N LEU A 71 -7.87 -1.09 6.81
CA LEU A 71 -6.90 -0.27 6.08
C LEU A 71 -7.20 1.23 6.17
N PHE A 72 -8.44 1.64 6.45
CA PHE A 72 -8.89 3.04 6.42
C PHE A 72 -9.51 3.52 7.76
N SER A 73 -9.12 2.89 8.87
CA SER A 73 -9.42 3.40 10.22
C SER A 73 -8.39 4.42 10.67
N GLU A 74 -8.74 5.30 11.62
CA GLU A 74 -7.77 6.23 12.23
C GLU A 74 -6.53 5.50 12.79
N ALA A 75 -6.74 4.34 13.42
CA ALA A 75 -5.65 3.50 13.92
C ALA A 75 -4.77 2.91 12.81
N ALA A 76 -5.36 2.60 11.66
CA ALA A 76 -4.62 2.15 10.49
C ALA A 76 -3.78 3.30 9.89
N GLU A 77 -4.35 4.50 9.80
CA GLU A 77 -3.67 5.71 9.33
C GLU A 77 -2.43 6.01 10.18
N GLU A 78 -2.58 6.02 11.52
CA GLU A 78 -1.44 6.17 12.44
C GLU A 78 -0.36 5.10 12.23
N THR A 79 -0.78 3.85 12.01
CA THR A 79 0.15 2.72 11.77
C THR A 79 0.91 2.90 10.45
N PHE A 80 0.23 3.31 9.38
CA PHE A 80 0.84 3.54 8.07
C PHE A 80 1.79 4.74 8.09
N ASP A 81 1.43 5.83 8.78
CA ASP A 81 2.29 6.99 8.95
C ASP A 81 3.57 6.65 9.72
N ALA A 82 3.45 5.91 10.81
CA ALA A 82 4.60 5.42 11.57
C ALA A 82 5.51 4.50 10.73
N LEU A 83 4.91 3.59 9.95
CA LEU A 83 5.64 2.72 9.04
C LEU A 83 6.38 3.52 7.96
N ARG A 84 5.71 4.51 7.35
CA ARG A 84 6.31 5.38 6.34
C ARG A 84 7.48 6.17 6.91
N ALA A 85 7.34 6.74 8.10
CA ALA A 85 8.42 7.44 8.78
C ALA A 85 9.62 6.51 9.03
N ARG A 86 9.37 5.27 9.44
CA ARG A 86 10.43 4.28 9.67
C ARG A 86 11.15 3.88 8.39
N ILE A 87 10.44 3.69 7.28
CA ILE A 87 11.06 3.37 5.97
C ILE A 87 11.98 4.50 5.52
N LEU A 88 11.55 5.76 5.63
CA LEU A 88 12.36 6.92 5.27
C LEU A 88 13.61 7.06 6.15
N GLN A 89 13.50 6.72 7.44
CA GLN A 89 14.65 6.69 8.33
C GLN A 89 15.66 5.60 7.92
N LEU A 90 15.19 4.39 7.61
CA LEU A 90 16.04 3.29 7.15
C LEU A 90 16.74 3.62 5.83
N GLU A 91 16.08 4.34 4.93
CA GLU A 91 16.68 4.82 3.68
C GLU A 91 17.84 5.81 3.95
N GLN A 92 17.65 6.76 4.86
CA GLN A 92 18.70 7.70 5.28
C GLN A 92 19.88 7.01 5.96
N GLU A 93 19.62 6.05 6.85
CA GLU A 93 20.67 5.25 7.52
C GLU A 93 21.50 4.49 6.48
N ALA A 94 20.84 3.84 5.51
CA ALA A 94 21.51 3.12 4.43
C ALA A 94 22.28 4.04 3.47
N GLU A 95 21.84 5.28 3.27
CA GLU A 95 22.61 6.29 2.52
C GLU A 95 23.86 6.76 3.28
N ALA A 96 23.76 6.98 4.59
CA ALA A 96 24.88 7.41 5.42
C ALA A 96 25.99 6.35 5.51
N GLU A 97 25.65 5.06 5.55
CA GLU A 97 26.62 3.96 5.56
C GLU A 97 27.37 3.77 4.22
N ARG A 98 26.87 4.37 3.12
CA ARG A 98 27.50 4.33 1.79
C ARG A 98 28.56 5.43 1.58
N HIS A 99 28.66 6.39 2.49
CA HIS A 99 29.59 7.54 2.43
C HIS A 99 30.74 7.40 3.44
#